data_AF-A0A967ES65-F1
#
_entry.id   AF-A0A967ES65-F1
#
_cell.length_a   1.000
_cell.length_b   1.000
_cell.length_c   1.000
_cell.angle_alpha   90.00
_cell.angle_beta   90.00
_cell.angle_gamma   90.00
#
_symmetry.space_group_name_H-M   'P 1'
#
loop_
_entity.id
_entity.type
_entity.pdbx_description
1 polymer ?
#
loop_
_entity_poly.entity_id
_entity_poly.type
_entity_poly.pdbx_seq_one_letter_code
_entity_poly.pdbx_strand_id
1 'polypeptide(L)'
;MSEALMEFVKAMIRHPDIRGLESMDNAIGLGMPLWNYSIAVELDDANPAMKSECCKAVMQAGNVNLQEAEDIVEKLVILKHEMFPPDIQPGGGPMMFMRKTTRHVIEPFDYGMLVLNKKKLPLTEEDARFLALLTDLDEAKLVSVDDYEQWERKYDPMEEQCGKAFKNWLKGKGIDLKFLDDFCFLATFFVNFVYQYDHDEAGVLRNTDELFFEDFFYDFVLRKIIMEPEGHVDWLPALRLFFLFLGEIGYLADARPYVDTLNTFEEPFLQLLRREFG
;
A
#
# COMPACT_ATOMS: atom_id res chain seq x y z
N MET A 1 -11.73 -14.17 -6.66
CA MET A 1 -12.71 -13.19 -6.13
C MET A 1 -12.52 -11.93 -6.95
N SER A 2 -13.58 -11.31 -7.48
CA SER A 2 -13.42 -10.04 -8.22
C SER A 2 -13.07 -8.91 -7.26
N GLU A 3 -12.38 -7.89 -7.75
CA GLU A 3 -12.01 -6.70 -6.97
C GLU A 3 -13.24 -5.99 -6.37
N ALA A 4 -14.32 -5.88 -7.13
CA ALA A 4 -15.61 -5.34 -6.66
C ALA A 4 -16.19 -6.11 -5.46
N LEU A 5 -16.10 -7.44 -5.47
CA LEU A 5 -16.57 -8.26 -4.34
C LEU A 5 -15.66 -8.09 -3.12
N MET A 6 -14.35 -7.92 -3.32
CA MET A 6 -13.40 -7.65 -2.24
C MET A 6 -13.65 -6.29 -1.60
N GLU A 7 -13.88 -5.24 -2.39
CA GLU A 7 -14.22 -3.91 -1.88
C GLU A 7 -15.54 -3.92 -1.11
N PHE A 8 -16.53 -4.66 -1.59
CA PHE A 8 -17.76 -4.87 -0.85
C PHE A 8 -17.52 -5.57 0.49
N VAL A 9 -16.76 -6.68 0.52
CA VAL A 9 -16.42 -7.40 1.77
C VAL A 9 -15.66 -6.49 2.76
N LYS A 10 -14.71 -5.68 2.29
CA LYS A 10 -14.04 -4.68 3.14
C LYS A 10 -15.02 -3.67 3.73
N ALA A 11 -15.97 -3.18 2.94
CA ALA A 11 -16.99 -2.25 3.41
C ALA A 11 -17.91 -2.89 4.47
N MET A 12 -18.25 -4.17 4.34
CA MET A 12 -19.02 -4.91 5.35
C MET A 12 -18.31 -4.91 6.71
N ILE A 13 -16.99 -5.18 6.71
CA ILE A 13 -16.14 -5.21 7.92
C ILE A 13 -16.06 -3.82 8.58
N ARG A 14 -15.97 -2.76 7.76
CA ARG A 14 -15.82 -1.37 8.24
C ARG A 14 -17.13 -0.71 8.65
N HIS A 15 -18.29 -1.34 8.40
CA HIS A 15 -19.58 -0.70 8.62
C HIS A 15 -19.91 -0.61 10.13
N PRO A 16 -20.12 0.60 10.69
CA PRO A 16 -20.20 0.81 12.15
C PRO A 16 -21.41 0.12 12.80
N ASP A 17 -22.49 -0.07 12.05
CA ASP A 17 -23.74 -0.66 12.53
C ASP A 17 -23.85 -2.18 12.32
N ILE A 18 -22.79 -2.83 11.83
CA ILE A 18 -22.74 -4.27 11.55
C ILE A 18 -21.80 -4.92 12.56
N ARG A 19 -22.36 -5.80 13.39
CA ARG A 19 -21.60 -6.57 14.38
C ARG A 19 -21.47 -8.01 13.94
N GLY A 20 -20.36 -8.65 14.29
CA GLY A 20 -20.09 -10.06 14.01
C GLY A 20 -19.37 -10.36 12.69
N LEU A 21 -19.18 -9.34 11.85
CA LEU A 21 -18.47 -9.42 10.57
C LEU A 21 -17.16 -8.61 10.59
N GLU A 22 -16.60 -8.34 11.78
CA GLU A 22 -15.41 -7.51 11.94
C GLU A 22 -14.11 -8.23 11.50
N SER A 23 -14.17 -9.55 11.27
CA SER A 23 -13.04 -10.33 10.74
C SER A 23 -13.24 -10.67 9.27
N MET A 24 -12.13 -10.67 8.52
CA MET A 24 -12.13 -11.04 7.11
C MET A 24 -12.67 -12.47 6.88
N ASP A 25 -12.30 -13.41 7.76
CA ASP A 25 -12.76 -14.80 7.69
C ASP A 25 -14.28 -14.92 7.82
N ASN A 26 -14.89 -14.12 8.71
CA ASN A 26 -16.33 -14.09 8.90
C ASN A 26 -17.06 -13.42 7.72
N ALA A 27 -16.50 -12.34 7.17
CA ALA A 27 -17.13 -11.58 6.10
C ALA A 27 -17.05 -12.28 4.73
N ILE A 28 -15.96 -12.99 4.44
CA ILE A 28 -15.78 -13.72 3.16
C ILE A 28 -16.87 -14.77 2.95
N GLY A 29 -17.26 -15.49 4.02
CA GLY A 29 -18.31 -16.51 3.96
C GLY A 29 -19.68 -15.97 3.55
N LEU A 30 -19.95 -14.70 3.81
CA LEU A 30 -21.21 -14.02 3.47
C LEU A 30 -21.14 -13.24 2.16
N GLY A 31 -19.96 -12.78 1.74
CA GLY A 31 -19.80 -11.86 0.61
C GLY A 31 -20.49 -12.32 -0.67
N MET A 32 -20.23 -13.55 -1.13
CA MET A 32 -20.82 -14.07 -2.37
C MET A 32 -22.34 -14.39 -2.25
N PRO A 33 -22.82 -15.09 -1.21
CA PRO A 33 -24.26 -15.28 -1.00
C PRO A 33 -25.05 -13.97 -0.98
N LEU A 34 -24.55 -12.98 -0.25
CA LEU A 34 -25.18 -11.67 -0.10
C LEU A 34 -25.13 -10.86 -1.39
N TRP A 35 -24.02 -10.92 -2.13
CA TRP A 35 -23.92 -10.30 -3.45
C TRP A 35 -24.99 -10.83 -4.40
N ASN A 36 -25.13 -12.16 -4.49
CA ASN A 36 -26.15 -12.79 -5.33
C ASN A 36 -27.57 -12.47 -4.85
N TYR A 37 -27.80 -12.46 -3.53
CA TYR A 37 -29.08 -12.06 -2.96
C TYR A 37 -29.43 -10.61 -3.30
N SER A 38 -28.47 -9.68 -3.22
CA SER A 38 -28.69 -8.28 -3.57
C SER A 38 -29.07 -8.09 -5.05
N ILE A 39 -28.44 -8.84 -5.96
CA ILE A 39 -28.81 -8.84 -7.39
C ILE A 39 -30.23 -9.40 -7.59
N ALA A 40 -30.58 -10.48 -6.89
CA ALA A 40 -31.92 -11.03 -6.98
C ALA A 40 -32.99 -10.05 -6.46
N VAL A 41 -32.66 -9.25 -5.44
CA VAL A 41 -33.52 -8.15 -4.95
C VAL A 41 -33.67 -7.06 -6.02
N GLU A 42 -32.59 -6.69 -6.71
CA GLU A 42 -32.60 -5.71 -7.82
C GLU A 42 -33.49 -6.16 -8.99
N LEU A 43 -33.48 -7.46 -9.28
CA LEU A 43 -34.21 -8.07 -10.41
C LEU A 43 -35.63 -8.54 -10.06
N ASP A 44 -36.10 -8.31 -8.83
CA ASP A 44 -37.37 -8.84 -8.31
C ASP A 44 -37.49 -10.37 -8.43
N ASP A 45 -36.36 -11.08 -8.32
CA ASP A 45 -36.23 -12.56 -8.37
C ASP A 45 -35.75 -13.14 -7.01
N ALA A 46 -35.72 -12.30 -5.97
CA ALA A 46 -35.32 -12.71 -4.63
C ALA A 46 -36.32 -13.70 -4.03
N ASN A 47 -35.81 -14.83 -3.54
CA ASN A 47 -36.62 -15.83 -2.86
C ASN A 47 -36.26 -15.98 -1.36
N PRO A 48 -37.17 -16.51 -0.53
CA PRO A 48 -36.93 -16.67 0.91
C PRO A 48 -35.73 -17.56 1.27
N ALA A 49 -35.36 -18.51 0.40
CA ALA A 49 -34.24 -19.41 0.66
C ALA A 49 -32.90 -18.65 0.60
N MET A 50 -32.73 -17.74 -0.34
CA MET A 50 -31.54 -16.89 -0.47
C MET A 50 -31.39 -15.95 0.74
N LYS A 51 -32.48 -15.31 1.17
CA LYS A 51 -32.47 -14.48 2.39
C LYS A 51 -32.11 -15.31 3.62
N SER A 52 -32.68 -16.50 3.75
CA SER A 52 -32.39 -17.42 4.86
C SER A 52 -30.94 -17.88 4.89
N GLU A 53 -30.32 -18.13 3.74
CA GLU A 53 -28.90 -18.48 3.64
C GLU A 53 -28.00 -17.34 4.13
N CYS A 54 -28.29 -16.10 3.71
CA CYS A 54 -27.58 -14.92 4.19
C CYS A 54 -27.73 -14.74 5.71
N CYS A 55 -28.96 -14.88 6.22
CA CYS A 55 -29.23 -14.76 7.66
C CYS A 55 -28.49 -15.83 8.47
N LYS A 56 -28.44 -17.09 7.99
CA LYS A 56 -27.69 -18.16 8.66
C LYS A 56 -26.19 -17.84 8.75
N ALA A 57 -25.61 -17.32 7.68
CA ALA A 57 -24.20 -16.93 7.66
C ALA A 57 -23.94 -15.78 8.65
N VAL A 58 -24.81 -14.77 8.71
CA VAL A 58 -24.71 -13.67 9.70
C VAL A 58 -24.86 -14.19 11.14
N MET A 59 -25.85 -15.06 11.41
CA MET A 59 -26.04 -15.64 12.74
C MET A 59 -24.81 -16.45 13.20
N GLN A 60 -24.20 -17.21 12.29
CA GLN A 60 -23.00 -18.00 12.58
C GLN A 60 -21.77 -17.12 12.84
N ALA A 61 -21.58 -16.08 12.04
CA ALA A 61 -20.44 -15.18 12.16
C ALA A 61 -20.54 -14.26 13.39
N GLY A 62 -21.73 -13.70 13.64
CA GLY A 62 -21.94 -12.68 14.66
C GLY A 62 -22.56 -13.13 15.97
N ASN A 63 -22.94 -14.41 16.08
CA ASN A 63 -23.66 -14.93 17.24
C ASN A 63 -24.90 -14.09 17.61
N VAL A 64 -25.65 -13.69 16.57
CA VAL A 64 -26.87 -12.87 16.67
C VAL A 64 -28.12 -13.72 16.46
N ASN A 65 -29.28 -13.20 16.88
CA ASN A 65 -30.55 -13.88 16.64
C ASN A 65 -31.07 -13.65 15.20
N LEU A 66 -32.15 -14.33 14.82
CA LEU A 66 -32.70 -14.24 13.45
C LEU A 66 -33.15 -12.82 13.08
N GLN A 67 -33.79 -12.10 14.00
CA GLN A 67 -34.27 -10.73 13.73
C GLN A 67 -33.09 -9.79 13.49
N GLU A 68 -32.06 -9.87 14.33
CA GLU A 68 -30.83 -9.10 14.16
C GLU A 68 -30.11 -9.46 12.86
N ALA A 69 -30.12 -10.73 12.46
CA ALA A 69 -29.53 -11.17 11.21
C ALA A 69 -30.29 -10.64 9.99
N GLU A 70 -31.62 -10.62 10.03
CA GLU A 70 -32.45 -10.02 8.98
C GLU A 70 -32.17 -8.53 8.81
N ASP A 71 -32.10 -7.78 9.92
CA ASP A 71 -31.78 -6.36 9.93
C ASP A 71 -30.37 -6.09 9.35
N ILE A 72 -29.39 -6.92 9.71
CA ILE A 72 -28.02 -6.83 9.16
C ILE A 72 -28.00 -7.11 7.66
N VAL A 73 -28.69 -8.17 7.20
CA VAL A 73 -28.77 -8.51 5.78
C VAL A 73 -29.41 -7.36 4.98
N GLU A 74 -30.45 -6.71 5.50
CA GLU A 74 -31.08 -5.57 4.83
C GLU A 74 -30.14 -4.37 4.71
N LYS A 75 -29.43 -4.00 5.80
CA LYS A 75 -28.41 -2.94 5.77
C LYS A 75 -27.31 -3.25 4.75
N LEU A 76 -26.92 -4.51 4.66
CA LEU A 76 -25.88 -4.99 3.75
C LEU A 76 -26.32 -4.97 2.27
N VAL A 77 -27.58 -5.28 1.99
CA VAL A 77 -28.15 -5.11 0.65
C VAL A 77 -28.17 -3.63 0.26
N ILE A 78 -28.55 -2.74 1.18
CA ILE A 78 -28.50 -1.28 0.96
C ILE A 78 -27.07 -0.83 0.68
N LEU A 79 -26.10 -1.25 1.51
CA LEU A 79 -24.68 -0.93 1.33
C LEU A 79 -24.18 -1.37 -0.06
N LYS A 80 -24.54 -2.58 -0.52
CA LYS A 80 -24.18 -3.06 -1.86
C LYS A 80 -24.74 -2.11 -2.92
N HIS A 81 -26.01 -1.74 -2.83
CA HIS A 81 -26.66 -0.85 -3.79
C HIS A 81 -26.05 0.55 -3.79
N GLU A 82 -25.68 1.08 -2.64
CA GLU A 82 -25.03 2.39 -2.55
C GLU A 82 -23.64 2.39 -3.19
N MET A 83 -22.88 1.31 -2.97
CA MET A 83 -21.55 1.12 -3.55
C MET A 83 -21.58 0.81 -5.05
N PHE A 84 -22.50 -0.05 -5.50
CA PHE A 84 -22.61 -0.51 -6.88
C PHE A 84 -24.01 -0.26 -7.42
N PRO A 85 -24.39 1.01 -7.64
CA PRO A 85 -25.77 1.32 -7.94
C PRO A 85 -26.13 0.87 -9.37
N PRO A 86 -27.31 0.27 -9.60
CA PRO A 86 -27.66 -0.32 -10.89
C PRO A 86 -27.68 0.67 -12.07
N ASP A 87 -27.92 1.95 -11.80
CA ASP A 87 -28.05 3.02 -12.79
C ASP A 87 -26.72 3.34 -13.52
N ILE A 88 -25.58 3.01 -12.92
CA ILE A 88 -24.26 3.25 -13.51
C ILE A 88 -23.57 1.97 -14.00
N GLN A 89 -24.14 0.78 -13.75
CA GLN A 89 -23.51 -0.47 -14.17
C GLN A 89 -23.69 -0.70 -15.68
N PRO A 90 -22.64 -1.15 -16.39
CA PRO A 90 -22.79 -1.52 -17.79
C PRO A 90 -23.58 -2.83 -17.89
N GLY A 91 -24.60 -2.87 -18.76
CA GLY A 91 -25.37 -4.09 -18.99
C GLY A 91 -24.49 -5.21 -19.58
N GLY A 92 -24.39 -6.34 -18.88
CA GLY A 92 -23.80 -7.58 -19.39
C GLY A 92 -22.27 -7.58 -19.58
N GLY A 93 -21.55 -6.61 -19.01
CA GLY A 93 -20.09 -6.52 -19.07
C GLY A 93 -19.38 -7.09 -17.84
N PRO A 94 -18.08 -7.46 -17.92
CA PRO A 94 -17.31 -7.93 -16.78
C PRO A 94 -16.84 -6.79 -15.84
N MET A 95 -17.02 -5.53 -16.23
CA MET A 95 -16.64 -4.35 -15.45
C MET A 95 -17.82 -3.84 -14.63
N MET A 96 -17.57 -3.47 -13.38
CA MET A 96 -18.53 -2.85 -12.46
C MET A 96 -18.00 -1.48 -12.05
N PHE A 97 -18.86 -0.47 -11.95
CA PHE A 97 -18.49 0.85 -11.45
C PHE A 97 -18.91 0.98 -9.98
N MET A 98 -17.95 1.31 -9.12
CA MET A 98 -18.23 1.61 -7.72
C MET A 98 -18.40 3.13 -7.53
N ARG A 99 -19.44 3.55 -6.81
CA ARG A 99 -19.56 4.94 -6.36
C ARG A 99 -18.54 5.17 -5.23
N LYS A 100 -17.72 6.21 -5.35
CA LYS A 100 -16.82 6.64 -4.25
C LYS A 100 -17.66 7.06 -3.05
N THR A 101 -17.71 6.22 -2.01
CA THR A 101 -18.46 6.47 -0.77
C THR A 101 -17.61 7.11 0.33
N THR A 102 -16.29 6.97 0.27
CA THR A 102 -15.34 7.62 1.18
C THR A 102 -14.59 8.74 0.45
N ARG A 103 -14.77 9.98 0.91
CA ARG A 103 -13.78 11.04 0.64
C ARG A 103 -12.67 10.89 1.67
N HIS A 104 -11.47 10.55 1.22
CA HIS A 104 -10.32 10.48 2.10
C HIS A 104 -9.81 11.89 2.36
N VAL A 105 -9.59 12.23 3.63
CA VAL A 105 -8.92 13.50 3.97
C VAL A 105 -7.42 13.26 3.87
N ILE A 106 -6.84 13.65 2.74
CA ILE A 106 -5.38 13.55 2.52
C ILE A 106 -4.69 14.76 3.15
N GLU A 107 -4.31 14.59 4.41
CA GLU A 107 -3.47 15.53 5.14
C GLU A 107 -1.98 15.34 4.77
N PRO A 108 -1.18 16.42 4.70
CA PRO A 108 0.27 16.29 4.57
C PRO A 108 0.87 15.52 5.76
N PHE A 109 2.03 14.90 5.53
CA PHE A 109 2.79 14.27 6.61
C PHE A 109 3.20 15.31 7.67
N ASP A 110 3.03 14.99 8.96
CA ASP A 110 3.44 15.85 10.06
C ASP A 110 4.94 15.70 10.37
N TYR A 111 5.77 16.51 9.70
CA TYR A 111 7.22 16.56 9.96
C TYR A 111 7.58 17.00 11.39
N GLY A 112 6.64 17.59 12.14
CA GLY A 112 6.82 17.86 13.56
C GLY A 112 7.05 16.59 14.38
N MET A 113 6.60 15.44 13.87
CA MET A 113 6.84 14.13 14.47
C MET A 113 8.26 13.59 14.23
N LEU A 114 9.01 14.14 13.26
CA LEU A 114 10.37 13.70 12.93
C LEU A 114 11.41 14.54 13.69
N VAL A 115 11.57 14.24 14.98
CA VAL A 115 12.62 14.86 15.80
C VAL A 115 13.91 14.05 15.69
N LEU A 116 14.74 14.40 14.70
CA LEU A 116 15.98 13.68 14.39
C LEU A 116 17.18 14.16 15.21
N ASN A 117 18.01 13.22 15.65
CA ASN A 117 19.36 13.48 16.10
C ASN A 117 20.26 13.87 14.91
N LYS A 118 20.70 15.14 14.88
CA LYS A 118 21.56 15.67 13.81
C LYS A 118 22.99 15.14 13.84
N LYS A 119 23.41 14.45 14.90
CA LYS A 119 24.75 13.88 15.00
C LYS A 119 24.90 12.72 14.01
N LYS A 120 25.97 12.74 13.22
CA LYS A 120 26.36 11.60 12.39
C LYS A 120 26.61 10.38 13.28
N LEU A 121 25.99 9.26 12.95
CA LEU A 121 26.18 8.01 13.68
C LEU A 121 27.50 7.35 13.23
N PRO A 122 28.19 6.63 14.13
CA PRO A 122 29.36 5.84 13.73
C PRO A 122 28.92 4.69 12.82
N LEU A 123 29.73 4.38 11.81
CA LEU A 123 29.52 3.22 10.94
C LEU A 123 29.56 1.92 11.74
N THR A 124 28.54 1.10 11.58
CA THR A 124 28.46 -0.24 12.16
C THR A 124 28.93 -1.31 11.16
N GLU A 125 29.15 -2.53 11.64
CA GLU A 125 29.42 -3.67 10.75
C GLU A 125 28.26 -3.96 9.80
N GLU A 126 27.03 -3.69 10.22
CA GLU A 126 25.84 -3.86 9.39
C GLU A 126 25.77 -2.83 8.26
N ASP A 127 26.17 -1.59 8.53
CA ASP A 127 26.27 -0.54 7.50
C ASP A 127 27.34 -0.91 6.47
N ALA A 128 28.49 -1.40 6.93
CA ALA A 128 29.56 -1.83 6.05
C ALA A 128 29.16 -3.04 5.19
N ARG A 129 28.44 -4.02 5.77
CA ARG A 129 27.88 -5.16 5.01
C ARG A 129 26.87 -4.70 3.96
N PHE A 130 25.95 -3.81 4.33
CA PHE A 130 24.97 -3.26 3.41
C PHE A 130 25.65 -2.55 2.23
N LEU A 131 26.60 -1.64 2.53
CA LEU A 131 27.32 -0.87 1.52
C LEU A 131 28.05 -1.78 0.51
N ALA A 132 28.69 -2.85 0.99
CA ALA A 132 29.37 -3.81 0.14
C ALA A 132 28.39 -4.53 -0.80
N LEU A 133 27.26 -5.01 -0.28
CA LEU A 133 26.22 -5.69 -1.06
C LEU A 133 25.58 -4.76 -2.10
N LEU A 134 25.27 -3.52 -1.72
CA LEU A 134 24.70 -2.53 -2.62
C LEU A 134 25.67 -2.15 -3.75
N THR A 135 26.96 -2.01 -3.44
CA THR A 135 27.99 -1.71 -4.45
C THR A 135 28.16 -2.87 -5.45
N ASP A 136 28.17 -4.11 -4.95
CA ASP A 136 28.24 -5.31 -5.81
C ASP A 136 26.99 -5.46 -6.69
N LEU A 137 25.81 -5.07 -6.17
CA LEU A 137 24.56 -5.07 -6.94
C LEU A 137 24.55 -4.00 -8.03
N ASP A 138 25.04 -2.80 -7.74
CA ASP A 138 25.20 -1.74 -8.75
C ASP A 138 26.08 -2.20 -9.90
N GLU A 139 27.24 -2.78 -9.59
CA GLU A 139 28.18 -3.29 -10.60
C GLU A 139 27.54 -4.38 -11.45
N ALA A 140 26.78 -5.30 -10.83
CA ALA A 140 26.05 -6.33 -11.55
C ALA A 140 24.99 -5.74 -12.49
N LYS A 141 24.19 -4.77 -12.04
CA LYS A 141 23.13 -4.14 -12.87
C LYS A 141 23.69 -3.46 -14.11
N LEU A 142 24.86 -2.83 -13.99
CA LEU A 142 25.51 -2.08 -15.08
C LEU A 142 26.14 -2.97 -16.16
N VAL A 143 26.42 -4.25 -15.88
CA VAL A 143 27.13 -5.14 -16.81
C VAL A 143 26.19 -6.07 -17.60
N SER A 144 24.87 -5.96 -17.40
CA SER A 144 23.84 -6.87 -17.94
C SER A 144 24.07 -8.32 -17.49
N VAL A 145 23.36 -8.74 -16.45
CA VAL A 145 23.35 -10.15 -16.02
C VAL A 145 22.22 -10.88 -16.73
N ASP A 146 22.56 -11.75 -17.68
CA ASP A 146 21.59 -12.56 -18.44
C ASP A 146 20.99 -13.73 -17.61
N ASP A 147 21.47 -13.95 -16.38
CA ASP A 147 21.06 -15.06 -15.50
C ASP A 147 20.34 -14.56 -14.23
N TYR A 148 19.02 -14.78 -14.21
CA TYR A 148 18.15 -14.41 -13.09
C TYR A 148 18.55 -15.09 -11.77
N GLU A 149 18.99 -16.36 -11.77
CA GLU A 149 19.37 -17.03 -10.52
C GLU A 149 20.64 -16.41 -9.91
N GLN A 150 21.56 -15.94 -10.75
CA GLN A 150 22.76 -15.24 -10.29
C GLN A 150 22.43 -13.85 -9.75
N TRP A 151 21.46 -13.18 -10.38
CA TRP A 151 20.94 -11.90 -9.92
C TRP A 151 20.27 -12.03 -8.54
N GLU A 152 19.35 -12.97 -8.38
CA GLU A 152 18.60 -13.21 -7.14
C GLU A 152 19.54 -13.51 -5.96
N ARG A 153 20.58 -14.33 -6.17
CA ARG A 153 21.60 -14.63 -5.15
C ARG A 153 22.38 -13.40 -4.66
N LYS A 154 22.51 -12.36 -5.48
CA LYS A 154 23.12 -11.07 -5.09
C LYS A 154 22.09 -10.17 -4.42
N TYR A 155 20.86 -10.23 -4.90
CA TYR A 155 19.79 -9.34 -4.47
C TYR A 155 19.23 -9.67 -3.08
N ASP A 156 18.86 -10.93 -2.81
CA ASP A 156 18.16 -11.30 -1.57
C ASP A 156 18.95 -10.87 -0.30
N PRO A 157 20.28 -11.09 -0.22
CA PRO A 157 21.05 -10.62 0.93
C PRO A 157 21.08 -9.09 1.04
N MET A 158 21.09 -8.38 -0.10
CA MET A 158 21.08 -6.92 -0.15
C MET A 158 19.75 -6.38 0.38
N GLU A 159 18.62 -6.92 -0.08
CA GLU A 159 17.27 -6.54 0.36
C GLU A 159 17.12 -6.74 1.88
N GLU A 160 17.47 -7.94 2.38
CA GLU A 160 17.40 -8.25 3.81
C GLU A 160 18.27 -7.28 4.64
N GLN A 161 19.47 -6.97 4.15
CA GLN A 161 20.40 -6.11 4.86
C GLN A 161 20.03 -4.62 4.76
N CYS A 162 19.39 -4.18 3.68
CA CYS A 162 18.89 -2.82 3.49
C CYS A 162 17.93 -2.41 4.61
N GLY A 163 16.88 -3.20 4.82
CA GLY A 163 15.88 -2.94 5.85
C GLY A 163 16.49 -2.92 7.26
N LYS A 164 17.41 -3.84 7.56
CA LYS A 164 18.08 -3.91 8.87
C LYS A 164 18.96 -2.69 9.15
N ALA A 165 19.86 -2.36 8.22
CA ALA A 165 20.79 -1.25 8.39
C ALA A 165 20.03 0.09 8.50
N PHE A 166 19.04 0.32 7.64
CA PHE A 166 18.23 1.52 7.71
C PHE A 166 17.41 1.61 9.00
N LYS A 167 16.80 0.50 9.46
CA LYS A 167 16.07 0.46 10.74
C LYS A 167 16.96 0.83 11.92
N ASN A 168 18.20 0.34 11.92
CA ASN A 168 19.16 0.64 12.99
C ASN A 168 19.61 2.10 12.94
N TRP A 169 19.80 2.66 11.75
CA TRP A 169 20.05 4.08 11.59
C TRP A 169 18.87 4.94 12.09
N LEU A 170 17.63 4.63 11.71
CA LEU A 170 16.43 5.35 12.18
C LEU A 170 16.31 5.34 13.71
N LYS A 171 16.54 4.17 14.34
CA LYS A 171 16.60 4.05 15.81
C LYS A 171 17.68 4.94 16.41
N GLY A 172 18.89 4.93 15.85
CA GLY A 172 19.99 5.77 16.30
C GLY A 172 19.71 7.27 16.12
N LYS A 173 18.89 7.63 15.14
CA LYS A 173 18.39 8.99 14.92
C LYS A 173 17.25 9.39 15.84
N GLY A 174 16.68 8.46 16.61
CA GLY A 174 15.61 8.74 17.57
C GLY A 174 14.21 8.77 16.96
N ILE A 175 14.01 8.16 15.79
CA ILE A 175 12.69 8.02 15.18
C ILE A 175 11.76 7.20 16.09
N ASP A 176 10.50 7.63 16.17
CA ASP A 176 9.44 6.91 16.89
C ASP A 176 9.29 5.49 16.35
N LEU A 177 9.16 4.52 17.26
CA LEU A 177 9.01 3.10 16.96
C LEU A 177 7.86 2.84 15.98
N LYS A 178 6.79 3.65 16.02
CA LYS A 178 5.63 3.47 15.14
C LYS A 178 5.96 3.63 13.65
N PHE A 179 6.99 4.40 13.30
CA PHE A 179 7.38 4.64 11.90
C PHE A 179 8.46 3.69 11.41
N LEU A 180 9.12 2.93 12.31
CA LEU A 180 10.31 2.18 11.95
C LEU A 180 10.02 1.12 10.89
N ASP A 181 8.97 0.33 11.09
CA ASP A 181 8.66 -0.78 10.18
C ASP A 181 8.16 -0.26 8.83
N ASP A 182 7.26 0.73 8.85
CA ASP A 182 6.71 1.33 7.63
C ASP A 182 7.81 2.02 6.81
N PHE A 183 8.66 2.85 7.42
CA PHE A 183 9.71 3.55 6.66
C PHE A 183 10.75 2.57 6.10
N CYS A 184 11.06 1.50 6.84
CA CYS A 184 11.96 0.47 6.33
C CYS A 184 11.34 -0.31 5.17
N PHE A 185 10.06 -0.64 5.26
CA PHE A 185 9.31 -1.25 4.18
C PHE A 185 9.33 -0.36 2.94
N LEU A 186 8.94 0.91 3.06
CA LEU A 186 8.87 1.86 1.93
C LEU A 186 10.24 2.07 1.27
N ALA A 187 11.30 2.25 2.06
CA ALA A 187 12.66 2.40 1.53
C ALA A 187 13.14 1.14 0.81
N THR A 188 12.92 -0.04 1.41
CA THR A 188 13.26 -1.32 0.78
C THR A 188 12.45 -1.52 -0.50
N PHE A 189 11.17 -1.16 -0.50
CA PHE A 189 10.31 -1.27 -1.68
C PHE A 189 10.78 -0.38 -2.83
N PHE A 190 11.29 0.82 -2.53
CA PHE A 190 11.92 1.67 -3.55
C PHE A 190 13.21 1.04 -4.11
N VAL A 191 14.02 0.39 -3.27
CA VAL A 191 15.17 -0.40 -3.75
C VAL A 191 14.69 -1.55 -4.66
N ASN A 192 13.62 -2.25 -4.29
CA ASN A 192 13.00 -3.27 -5.16
C ASN A 192 12.58 -2.66 -6.50
N PHE A 193 11.95 -1.49 -6.49
CA PHE A 193 11.63 -0.76 -7.71
C PHE A 193 12.87 -0.52 -8.57
N VAL A 194 13.96 0.01 -8.00
CA VAL A 194 15.21 0.30 -8.74
C VAL A 194 15.82 -0.95 -9.37
N TYR A 195 15.92 -2.04 -8.62
CA TYR A 195 16.75 -3.17 -9.02
C TYR A 195 15.97 -4.31 -9.70
N GLN A 196 14.73 -4.56 -9.28
CA GLN A 196 13.91 -5.71 -9.73
C GLN A 196 12.96 -5.38 -10.88
N TYR A 197 12.72 -4.10 -11.17
CA TYR A 197 11.90 -3.70 -12.32
C TYR A 197 12.78 -3.34 -13.50
N ASP A 198 12.25 -3.62 -14.70
CA ASP A 198 12.81 -3.14 -15.95
C ASP A 198 12.47 -1.67 -16.11
N HIS A 199 13.51 -0.88 -16.33
CA HIS A 199 13.44 0.55 -16.61
C HIS A 199 14.04 0.79 -17.99
N ASP A 200 13.55 1.81 -18.70
CA ASP A 200 14.07 2.16 -20.03
C ASP A 200 15.57 2.53 -19.99
N GLU A 201 16.05 3.01 -18.84
CA GLU A 201 17.47 3.22 -18.56
C GLU A 201 17.95 2.31 -17.42
N ALA A 202 19.17 1.77 -17.54
CA ALA A 202 19.80 0.96 -16.50
C ALA A 202 20.21 1.84 -15.29
N GLY A 203 19.21 2.23 -14.49
CA GLY A 203 19.37 3.02 -13.29
C GLY A 203 19.88 2.16 -12.13
N VAL A 204 20.93 2.65 -11.46
CA VAL A 204 21.31 2.23 -10.11
C VAL A 204 20.87 3.31 -9.13
N LEU A 205 20.78 2.99 -7.84
CA LEU A 205 20.25 3.91 -6.82
C LEU A 205 20.95 5.28 -6.81
N ARG A 206 22.28 5.29 -7.02
CA ARG A 206 23.12 6.52 -7.12
C ARG A 206 22.98 7.34 -8.41
N ASN A 207 22.17 6.90 -9.37
CA ASN A 207 21.91 7.62 -10.62
C ASN A 207 20.42 7.95 -10.78
N THR A 208 19.62 7.79 -9.71
CA THR A 208 18.21 8.16 -9.73
C THR A 208 18.07 9.67 -9.89
N ASP A 209 17.31 10.09 -10.91
CA ASP A 209 17.08 11.49 -11.25
C ASP A 209 15.60 11.87 -11.07
N GLU A 210 15.25 13.09 -11.50
CA GLU A 210 13.88 13.59 -11.38
C GLU A 210 12.86 12.73 -12.15
N LEU A 211 13.20 12.28 -13.37
CA LEU A 211 12.32 11.44 -14.18
C LEU A 211 12.10 10.08 -13.52
N PHE A 212 13.15 9.51 -12.93
CA PHE A 212 13.05 8.26 -12.19
C PHE A 212 12.10 8.37 -10.99
N PHE A 213 12.15 9.49 -10.24
CA PHE A 213 11.21 9.74 -9.16
C PHE A 213 9.79 10.00 -9.68
N GLU A 214 9.62 10.67 -10.81
CA GLU A 214 8.32 10.87 -11.45
C GLU A 214 7.65 9.53 -11.79
N ASP A 215 8.38 8.64 -12.46
CA ASP A 215 7.91 7.29 -12.79
C ASP A 215 7.56 6.50 -11.53
N PHE A 216 8.41 6.60 -10.50
CA PHE A 216 8.15 5.94 -9.24
C PHE A 216 6.88 6.43 -8.56
N PHE A 217 6.74 7.73 -8.33
CA PHE A 217 5.62 8.28 -7.56
C PHE A 217 4.31 8.29 -8.35
N TYR A 218 4.34 8.70 -9.61
CA TYR A 218 3.12 9.01 -10.36
C TYR A 218 2.61 7.85 -11.21
N ASP A 219 3.46 6.91 -11.61
CA ASP A 219 3.03 5.67 -12.24
C ASP A 219 3.02 4.52 -11.24
N PHE A 220 4.17 4.20 -10.65
CA PHE A 220 4.33 2.96 -9.91
C PHE A 220 3.58 2.95 -8.57
N VAL A 221 3.85 3.92 -7.69
CA VAL A 221 3.23 4.01 -6.36
C VAL A 221 1.71 4.17 -6.47
N LEU A 222 1.22 5.04 -7.34
CA LEU A 222 -0.22 5.31 -7.42
C LEU A 222 -1.04 4.22 -8.10
N ARG A 223 -0.47 3.52 -9.09
CA ARG A 223 -1.24 2.57 -9.90
C ARG A 223 -1.00 1.12 -9.53
N LYS A 224 0.17 0.78 -8.99
CA LYS A 224 0.59 -0.62 -8.76
C LYS A 224 0.64 -0.99 -7.28
N ILE A 225 0.66 -0.02 -6.37
CA ILE A 225 0.66 -0.28 -4.93
C ILE A 225 -0.75 -0.16 -4.38
N ILE A 226 -1.22 -1.24 -3.77
CA ILE A 226 -2.51 -1.30 -3.08
C ILE A 226 -2.27 -0.88 -1.63
N MET A 227 -2.54 0.38 -1.31
CA MET A 227 -2.52 0.90 0.06
C MET A 227 -3.66 1.91 0.27
N GLU A 228 -4.00 2.20 1.53
CA GLU A 228 -5.00 3.23 1.81
C GLU A 228 -4.44 4.62 1.38
N PRO A 229 -5.29 5.52 0.88
CA PRO A 229 -4.89 6.84 0.39
C PRO A 229 -4.01 7.65 1.35
N GLU A 230 -4.29 7.56 2.65
CA GLU A 230 -3.54 8.24 3.71
C GLU A 230 -2.13 7.67 3.85
N GLY A 231 -1.93 6.37 3.59
CA GLY A 231 -0.61 5.74 3.67
C GLY A 231 0.37 6.20 2.59
N HIS A 232 -0.12 6.81 1.50
CA HIS A 232 0.75 7.32 0.46
C HIS A 232 1.61 8.50 0.93
N VAL A 233 1.19 9.23 1.97
CA VAL A 233 1.92 10.44 2.42
C VAL A 233 3.24 10.12 3.11
N ASP A 234 3.45 8.86 3.51
CA ASP A 234 4.65 8.39 4.20
C ASP A 234 5.83 8.10 3.26
N TRP A 235 5.59 7.96 1.95
CA TRP A 235 6.66 7.61 0.99
C TRP A 235 7.77 8.67 0.92
N LEU A 236 7.40 9.94 0.74
CA LEU A 236 8.36 11.04 0.62
C LEU A 236 9.25 11.20 1.87
N PRO A 237 8.72 11.28 3.11
CA PRO A 237 9.56 11.37 4.29
C PRO A 237 10.44 10.13 4.48
N ALA A 238 9.92 8.92 4.22
CA ALA A 238 10.72 7.69 4.30
C ALA A 238 11.91 7.72 3.33
N LEU A 239 11.69 8.11 2.07
CA LEU A 239 12.75 8.18 1.06
C LEU A 239 13.75 9.31 1.34
N ARG A 240 13.31 10.48 1.80
CA ARG A 240 14.24 11.55 2.22
C ARG A 240 15.20 11.06 3.31
N LEU A 241 14.67 10.37 4.33
CA LEU A 241 15.49 9.78 5.39
C LEU A 241 16.42 8.68 4.87
N PHE A 242 15.95 7.87 3.93
CA PHE A 242 16.75 6.83 3.30
C PHE A 242 17.94 7.41 2.53
N PHE A 243 17.74 8.45 1.71
CA PHE A 243 18.85 9.11 1.02
C PHE A 243 19.84 9.79 1.98
N LEU A 244 19.36 10.37 3.08
CA LEU A 244 20.24 10.87 4.15
C LEU A 244 21.07 9.75 4.78
N PHE A 245 20.46 8.60 5.05
CA PHE A 245 21.16 7.41 5.55
C PHE A 245 22.25 6.95 4.57
N LEU A 246 21.93 6.84 3.28
CA LEU A 246 22.89 6.47 2.23
C LEU A 246 24.09 7.43 2.16
N GLY A 247 23.86 8.73 2.36
CA GLY A 247 24.94 9.71 2.48
C GLY A 247 25.77 9.55 3.76
N GLU A 248 25.15 9.23 4.89
CA GLU A 248 25.87 9.04 6.15
C GLU A 248 26.77 7.80 6.13
N ILE A 249 26.30 6.70 5.53
CA ILE A 249 27.09 5.46 5.41
C ILE A 249 28.16 5.53 4.32
N GLY A 250 28.13 6.57 3.48
CA GLY A 250 29.13 6.82 2.44
C GLY A 250 28.84 6.17 1.10
N TYR A 251 27.60 5.70 0.86
CA TYR A 251 27.18 5.27 -0.48
C TYR A 251 27.09 6.46 -1.43
N LEU A 252 26.48 7.56 -0.96
CA LEU A 252 26.39 8.81 -1.71
C LEU A 252 27.47 9.80 -1.25
N ALA A 253 28.11 10.46 -2.22
CA ALA A 253 29.03 11.56 -1.94
C ALA A 253 28.29 12.76 -1.33
N ASP A 254 27.06 13.02 -1.80
CA ASP A 254 26.17 14.05 -1.29
C ASP A 254 24.71 13.60 -1.44
N ALA A 255 23.97 13.56 -0.33
CA ALA A 255 22.56 13.20 -0.32
C ALA A 255 21.64 14.39 -0.65
N ARG A 256 22.14 15.63 -0.56
CA ARG A 256 21.32 16.85 -0.71
C ARG A 256 20.59 16.92 -2.05
N PRO A 257 21.20 16.61 -3.21
CA PRO A 257 20.48 16.66 -4.48
C PRO A 257 19.23 15.78 -4.50
N TYR A 258 19.30 14.56 -3.97
CA TYR A 258 18.17 13.64 -3.90
C TYR A 258 17.08 14.14 -2.95
N VAL A 259 17.47 14.64 -1.78
CA VAL A 259 16.53 15.21 -0.81
C VAL A 259 15.85 16.45 -1.37
N ASP A 260 16.60 17.32 -2.04
CA ASP A 260 16.09 18.54 -2.68
C ASP A 260 15.12 18.20 -3.81
N THR A 261 15.43 17.20 -4.65
CA THR A 261 14.49 16.67 -5.65
C THR A 261 13.23 16.13 -4.98
N LEU A 262 13.34 15.25 -3.98
CA LEU A 262 12.18 14.73 -3.24
C LEU A 262 11.34 15.84 -2.57
N ASN A 263 11.93 17.00 -2.26
CA ASN A 263 11.20 18.16 -1.75
C ASN A 263 10.29 18.80 -2.82
N THR A 264 10.66 18.76 -4.11
CA THR A 264 9.84 19.33 -5.19
C THR A 264 8.61 18.48 -5.49
N PHE A 265 8.66 17.18 -5.25
CA PHE A 265 7.56 16.23 -5.51
C PHE A 265 6.40 16.32 -4.52
N GLU A 266 6.61 16.89 -3.33
CA GLU A 266 5.63 16.79 -2.22
C GLU A 266 4.29 17.43 -2.51
N GLU A 267 4.28 18.72 -2.82
CA GLU A 267 3.03 19.43 -3.07
C GLU A 267 2.30 18.88 -4.32
N PRO A 268 2.97 18.64 -5.47
CA PRO A 268 2.32 18.03 -6.62
C PRO A 268 1.78 16.61 -6.33
N PHE A 269 2.50 15.78 -5.56
CA PHE A 269 2.05 14.46 -5.18
C PHE A 269 0.82 14.51 -4.26
N LEU A 270 0.81 15.40 -3.27
CA LEU A 270 -0.36 15.61 -2.40
C LEU A 270 -1.58 16.11 -3.18
N GLN A 271 -1.39 17.01 -4.14
CA GLN A 271 -2.48 17.47 -5.02
C GLN A 271 -3.05 16.33 -5.86
N LEU A 272 -2.17 15.45 -6.36
CA LEU A 272 -2.56 14.26 -7.10
C LEU A 272 -3.35 13.30 -6.22
N LEU A 273 -2.86 12.98 -5.02
CA LEU A 273 -3.57 12.13 -4.04
C LEU A 273 -4.95 12.70 -3.68
N ARG A 274 -5.06 14.00 -3.43
CA ARG A 274 -6.34 14.67 -3.16
C ARG A 274 -7.29 14.61 -4.34
N ARG A 275 -6.79 14.66 -5.57
CA ARG A 275 -7.60 14.54 -6.78
C ARG A 275 -8.08 13.10 -6.99
N GLU A 276 -7.19 12.13 -6.80
CA GLU A 276 -7.47 10.72 -7.06
C GLU A 276 -8.25 10.05 -5.93
N PHE A 277 -8.15 10.51 -4.69
CA PHE A 277 -8.74 9.86 -3.51
C PHE A 277 -9.60 10.76 -2.61
N GLY A 278 -9.49 12.09 -2.74
CA GLY A 278 -10.27 13.06 -1.96
C GLY A 278 -11.71 13.30 -2.44
#